data_AF-A0A1Q5QYM0-F1
#
_entry.id   AF-A0A1Q5QYM0-F1
#
_cell.length_a   1.000
_cell.length_b   1.000
_cell.length_c   1.000
_cell.angle_alpha   90.00
_cell.angle_beta   90.00
_cell.angle_gamma   90.00
#
_symmetry.space_group_name_H-M   'P 1'
#
loop_
_entity.id
_entity.type
_entity.pdbx_description
1 polymer ?
#
loop_
_entity_poly.entity_id
_entity_poly.type
_entity_poly.pdbx_seq_one_letter_code
_entity_poly.pdbx_strand_id
1 'polypeptide(L)' 'MRGPTEQEIRTRAYELWKDAGEPPGQMDQLWYKAERELLERKAANGEAHCDINGHNESTSYPPKLRGVH' A
#
# COMPACT_ATOMS: atom_id res chain seq x y z
N MET A 1 -8.49 -0.01 18.23
CA MET A 1 -8.78 -0.29 16.80
C MET A 1 -7.46 -0.55 16.10
N ARG A 2 -7.32 -1.68 15.38
CA ARG A 2 -6.14 -1.86 14.52
C ARG A 2 -6.46 -1.21 13.19
N GLY A 3 -5.68 -0.20 12.82
CA GLY A 3 -5.76 0.42 11.50
C GLY A 3 -5.45 -0.56 10.37
N PRO A 4 -5.51 -0.11 9.11
CA PRO A 4 -4.99 -0.88 7.99
C PRO A 4 -3.53 -1.25 8.19
N THR A 5 -3.16 -2.46 7.79
CA THR A 5 -1.76 -2.92 7.83
C THR A 5 -0.98 -2.29 6.68
N GLU A 6 0.33 -2.14 6.86
CA GLU A 6 1.22 -1.62 5.82
C GLU A 6 1.11 -2.41 4.51
N GLN A 7 0.89 -3.72 4.60
CA GLN A 7 0.71 -4.58 3.42
C GLN A 7 -0.57 -4.24 2.64
N GLU A 8 -1.68 -3.98 3.33
CA GLU A 8 -2.93 -3.54 2.68
C GLU A 8 -2.72 -2.19 1.99
N ILE A 9 -2.08 -1.24 2.69
CA ILE A 9 -1.78 0.10 2.16
C ILE A 9 -0.89 0.00 0.94
N ARG A 10 0.15 -0.84 0.99
CA ARG A 10 1.08 -1.08 -0.12
C ARG A 10 0.37 -1.66 -1.34
N THR A 11 -0.42 -2.73 -1.17
CA THR A 11 -1.17 -3.33 -2.28
C THR A 11 -2.07 -2.28 -2.92
N ARG A 12 -2.78 -1.50 -2.11
CA ARG A 12 -3.71 -0.49 -2.61
C ARG A 12 -3.00 0.69 -3.28
N ALA A 13 -1.89 1.15 -2.72
CA ALA A 13 -1.06 2.21 -3.30
C ALA A 13 -0.45 1.77 -4.64
N TYR A 14 -0.03 0.50 -4.74
CA TYR A 14 0.52 -0.06 -5.97
C TYR A 14 -0.53 -0.15 -7.08
N GLU A 15 -1.75 -0.61 -6.76
CA GLU A 15 -2.87 -0.61 -7.71
C GLU A 15 -3.16 0.80 -8.23
N LEU A 16 -3.22 1.79 -7.33
CA LEU A 16 -3.43 3.20 -7.70
C LEU A 16 -2.28 3.74 -8.57
N TRP A 17 -1.04 3.32 -8.31
CA TRP A 17 0.13 3.76 -9.07
C TRP A 17 0.16 3.15 -10.47
N LYS A 18 -0.21 1.88 -10.58
CA LYS A 18 -0.37 1.18 -11.87
C LYS A 18 -1.49 1.79 -12.71
N ASP A 19 -2.63 2.08 -12.08
CA ASP A 19 -3.77 2.73 -12.73
C ASP A 19 -3.43 4.16 -13.22
N ALA A 20 -2.65 4.89 -12.42
CA ALA A 20 -2.18 6.24 -12.77
C ALA A 20 -1.08 6.27 -13.85
N GLY A 21 -0.61 5.12 -14.35
CA GLY A 21 0.44 5.04 -15.37
C GLY A 21 1.86 5.21 -14.82
N GLU A 22 2.09 4.80 -13.58
CA GLU A 22 3.41 4.75 -12.94
C GLU A 22 4.16 6.10 -12.83
N PRO A 23 3.49 7.21 -12.46
CA PRO A 23 4.13 8.52 -12.38
C PRO A 23 5.23 8.56 -11.31
N PRO A 24 6.44 9.07 -11.62
CA PRO A 24 7.49 9.24 -10.64
C PRO A 24 7.12 10.36 -9.65
N GLY A 25 7.33 10.12 -8.35
CA GLY A 25 7.09 11.11 -7.29
C GLY A 25 5.65 11.22 -6.77
N GLN A 26 4.69 10.49 -7.34
CA GLN A 26 3.32 10.44 -6.79
C GLN A 26 3.08 9.27 -5.84
N MET A 27 4.06 8.38 -5.66
CA MET A 27 3.90 7.18 -4.82
C MET A 27 3.54 7.53 -3.38
N ASP A 28 4.14 8.57 -2.78
CA ASP A 28 3.79 9.04 -1.44
C ASP A 28 2.33 9.50 -1.35
N GLN A 29 1.84 10.24 -2.35
CA GLN A 29 0.44 10.69 -2.37
C GLN A 29 -0.54 9.52 -2.50
N LEU A 30 -0.20 8.54 -3.32
CA LEU A 30 -0.99 7.33 -3.52
C LEU A 30 -0.98 6.44 -2.27
N TRP A 31 0.12 6.44 -1.52
CA TRP A 31 0.21 5.77 -0.23
C TRP A 31 -0.75 6.37 0.79
N TYR A 32 -0.73 7.68 1.01
CA TYR A 32 -1.67 8.34 1.92
C TYR A 32 -3.12 8.18 1.47
N LYS A 33 -3.37 8.17 0.15
CA LYS A 33 -4.70 7.91 -0.41
C LYS A 33 -5.17 6.48 -0.10
N ALA A 34 -4.31 5.50 -0.29
CA ALA A 34 -4.57 4.10 0.02
C ALA A 34 -4.85 3.89 1.52
N GLU A 35 -4.05 4.48 2.39
CA GLU A 35 -4.23 4.41 3.84
C GLU A 35 -5.60 4.92 4.26
N ARG A 36 -5.99 6.10 3.77
CA ARG A 36 -7.29 6.70 4.06
C ARG A 36 -8.45 5.82 3.57
N GLU A 37 -8.37 5.33 2.34
CA GLU A 37 -9.43 4.50 1.76
C GLU A 37 -9.62 3.19 2.54
N LEU A 38 -8.52 2.57 2.98
CA LEU A 38 -8.57 1.36 3.81
C LEU A 38 -9.05 1.65 5.23
N LEU A 39 -8.68 2.80 5.79
CA LEU A 39 -9.14 3.22 7.11
C LEU A 39 -10.66 3.46 7.11
N GLU A 40 -11.18 4.16 6.10
CA GLU A 40 -12.62 4.39 5.92
C GLU A 40 -13.36 3.08 5.69
N ARG A 41 -12.81 2.17 4.86
CA ARG A 41 -13.41 0.85 4.63
C ARG A 41 -13.44 0.00 5.90
N LYS A 42 -12.38 0.00 6.71
CA LYS A 42 -12.37 -0.73 7.99
C LYS A 42 -13.29 -0.11 9.04
N ALA A 43 -13.40 1.22 9.06
CA ALA A 43 -14.33 1.92 9.93
C ALA A 43 -15.79 1.61 9.55
N ALA A 44 -16.09 1.52 8.25
CA ALA A 44 -17.41 1.18 7.75
C ALA A 44 -17.73 -0.32 7.86
N ASN A 45 -16.73 -1.18 7.65
CA ASN A 45 -16.95 -2.63 7.52
C ASN A 45 -16.88 -3.39 8.85
N GLY A 46 -16.50 -2.81 9.99
CA GLY A 46 -16.70 -3.37 11.34
C GLY A 46 -16.10 -4.76 11.68
N GLU A 47 -15.56 -5.51 10.72
CA GLU A 47 -15.22 -6.93 10.90
C GLU A 47 -13.91 -7.24 10.15
N ALA A 48 -12.93 -7.63 10.96
CA ALA A 48 -11.61 -8.03 10.54
C ALA A 48 -11.66 -9.46 10.00
N HIS A 49 -11.41 -9.60 8.71
CA HIS A 49 -10.91 -10.88 8.22
C HIS A 49 -9.39 -10.86 8.36
N CYS A 50 -8.91 -11.32 9.52
CA CYS A 50 -7.53 -11.69 9.71
C CYS A 50 -7.35 -13.15 9.30
N ASP A 51 -6.99 -13.40 8.04
CA ASP A 51 -6.39 -14.69 7.69
C ASP A 51 -4.89 -14.54 7.50
N ILE A 52 -4.22 -15.08 8.52
CA ILE A 52 -2.81 -15.42 8.60
C ILE A 52 -2.50 -16.36 7.43
N ASN A 53 -1.75 -15.90 6.42
CA ASN A 53 -0.86 -16.77 5.65
C ASN A 53 0.39 -15.97 5.28
N GLY A 54 1.51 -16.41 5.88
CA GLY A 54 2.83 -15.82 5.73
C GLY A 54 3.43 -15.95 4.35
N HIS A 55 4.71 -15.59 4.28
CA HIS A 55 5.55 -15.34 3.11
C HIS A 55 5.46 -13.88 2.63
N ASN A 56 6.50 -13.06 2.72
CA ASN A 56 7.89 -13.30 3.06
C ASN A 56 8.53 -11.96 3.46
N GLU A 57 9.61 -12.05 4.21
CA GLU A 57 10.69 -11.08 4.19
C GLU A 57 11.14 -10.80 2.74
N SER A 58 10.63 -9.74 2.12
CA SER A 58 11.29 -9.13 0.98
C SER A 58 11.22 -7.63 1.14
N THR A 59 12.19 -7.15 1.90
CA THR A 59 12.97 -5.97 1.56
C THR A 59 12.87 -5.71 0.04
N SER A 60 12.12 -4.68 -0.37
CA SER A 60 12.32 -3.96 -1.62
C SER A 60 11.16 -2.99 -1.82
N TYR A 61 11.34 -1.77 -1.31
CA TYR A 61 11.25 -0.64 -2.23
C TYR A 61 11.98 -1.02 -3.52
N PRO A 62 11.46 -0.78 -4.74
CA PRO A 62 12.31 -0.94 -5.89
C PRO A 62 13.45 0.08 -5.72
N PRO A 63 14.73 -0.33 -5.73
CA PRO A 63 15.86 0.59 -5.64
C PRO A 63 15.99 1.43 -6.92
N LYS A 64 14.96 2.21 -7.27
CA LYS A 64 14.95 3.10 -8.46
C LYS A 64 15.63 4.45 -8.19
N LEU A 65 16.29 4.57 -7.03
CA LEU A 65 17.37 5.54 -6.80
C LEU A 65 18.74 4.84 -6.65
N ARG A 66 18.93 3.64 -7.22
CA ARG A 66 20.27 3.08 -7.46
C ARG A 66 20.50 3.00 -8.96
N GLY A 67 20.99 4.09 -9.54
CA GLY A 67 21.45 4.14 -10.93
C GLY A 67 20.82 5.26 -11.77
N VAL A 68 21.05 6.52 -11.38
CA VAL A 68 21.28 7.58 -12.37
C VAL A 68 22.76 7.52 -12.77
N HIS A 69 23.11 6.61 -13.67
CA HIS A 69 24.28 6.69 -14.56
C HIS A 69 24.15 5.65 -15.67
#